data_AF-A0A6M7UJE1-F1
#
_entry.id   AF-A0A6M7UJE1-F1
#
_cell.length_a   1.000
_cell.length_b   1.000
_cell.length_c   1.000
_cell.angle_alpha   90.00
_cell.angle_beta   90.00
_cell.angle_gamma   90.00
#
_symmetry.space_group_name_H-M   'P 1'
#
loop_
_entity.id
_entity.type
_entity.pdbx_description
1 polymer ?
#
loop_
_entity_poly.entity_id
_entity_poly.type
_entity_poly.pdbx_seq_one_letter_code
_entity_poly.pdbx_strand_id
1 'polypeptide(L)'
;MLDRLAEFFVFGLVPLVVGILAVPEQSIAAEKAVRGEVIYRERIALPPSAVLSVQLADVSLADAPARIIGEQTVKPGGQVPISFEIKFDPSVIRPQMTYALQARITVDGKLMFISDVRHQVDPLTDAPQTIMLKMVASSSEPAVSVFGQLWVVDYVDGIGAITAPQATFRVSEAGKAGGRGPCNTYFATAKVDGQAIAISDIGSTYMACAPEVMAEEKALFDALAKAASYKVEAGKLAISGKDGREILRFRAAS
;
A
#
# COMPACT_ATOMS: atom_id res chain seq x y z
N MET A 1 -50.37 -98.55 0.66
CA MET A 1 -50.22 -98.36 2.12
C MET A 1 -49.57 -97.00 2.28
N LEU A 2 -50.39 -95.95 2.33
CA LEU A 2 -50.84 -95.25 3.55
C LEU A 2 -49.69 -94.74 4.43
N ASP A 3 -49.59 -93.41 4.47
CA ASP A 3 -49.44 -92.52 5.65
C ASP A 3 -48.36 -91.44 5.42
N ARG A 4 -48.44 -90.19 5.88
CA ARG A 4 -49.49 -89.20 6.25
C ARG A 4 -48.66 -87.98 6.76
N LEU A 5 -49.24 -86.76 6.71
CA LEU A 5 -48.86 -85.55 7.50
C LEU A 5 -47.58 -84.79 7.04
N ALA A 6 -47.47 -83.46 7.03
CA ALA A 6 -48.33 -82.38 7.52
C ALA A 6 -48.04 -81.06 6.76
N GLU A 7 -49.03 -80.17 6.82
CA GLU A 7 -49.06 -78.78 6.37
C GLU A 7 -48.01 -77.90 7.07
N PHE A 8 -47.52 -76.86 6.39
CA PHE A 8 -47.29 -75.54 7.01
C PHE A 8 -47.43 -74.43 5.97
N PHE A 9 -48.55 -73.71 6.08
CA PHE A 9 -48.80 -72.41 5.47
C PHE A 9 -47.79 -71.39 6.01
N VAL A 10 -47.06 -70.69 5.14
CA VAL A 10 -46.49 -69.37 5.46
C VAL A 10 -46.73 -68.43 4.29
N PHE A 11 -47.68 -67.52 4.49
CA PHE A 11 -47.93 -66.35 3.65
C PHE A 11 -46.70 -65.42 3.67
N GLY A 12 -45.92 -65.41 2.58
CA GLY A 12 -44.84 -64.45 2.36
C GLY A 12 -45.37 -63.20 1.65
N LEU A 13 -45.68 -62.16 2.42
CA LEU A 13 -46.06 -60.84 1.94
C LEU A 13 -44.79 -60.15 1.38
N VAL A 14 -44.71 -59.97 0.06
CA VAL A 14 -43.61 -59.24 -0.59
C VAL A 14 -43.88 -57.74 -0.46
N PRO A 15 -43.05 -56.95 0.25
CA PRO A 15 -43.21 -55.51 0.27
C PRO A 15 -42.69 -54.94 -1.06
N LEU A 16 -43.60 -54.34 -1.83
CA LEU A 16 -43.27 -53.53 -3.00
C LEU A 16 -42.60 -52.24 -2.49
N VAL A 17 -41.26 -52.21 -2.49
CA VAL A 17 -40.50 -50.99 -2.21
C VAL A 17 -40.57 -50.11 -3.45
N VAL A 18 -41.48 -49.13 -3.44
CA VAL A 18 -41.46 -48.02 -4.39
C VAL A 18 -40.31 -47.10 -3.98
N GLY A 19 -39.15 -47.30 -4.59
CA GLY A 19 -38.04 -46.37 -4.48
C GLY A 19 -38.41 -45.04 -5.14
N ILE A 20 -38.72 -44.03 -4.34
CA ILE A 20 -38.74 -42.65 -4.81
C ILE A 20 -37.29 -42.31 -5.17
N LEU A 21 -36.99 -42.28 -6.47
CA LEU A 21 -35.78 -41.67 -6.99
C LEU A 21 -35.91 -40.16 -6.74
N ALA A 22 -35.45 -39.72 -5.57
CA ALA A 22 -35.13 -38.32 -5.34
C ALA A 22 -33.90 -38.02 -6.21
N VAL A 23 -34.15 -37.58 -7.45
CA VAL A 23 -33.09 -37.00 -8.27
C VAL A 23 -32.64 -35.75 -7.52
N PRO A 24 -31.36 -35.64 -7.11
CA PRO A 24 -30.88 -34.40 -6.54
C PRO A 24 -31.03 -33.33 -7.63
N GLU A 25 -31.93 -32.38 -7.42
CA GLU A 25 -31.95 -31.15 -8.20
C GLU A 25 -30.62 -30.43 -7.93
N GLN A 26 -29.66 -30.63 -8.82
CA GLN A 26 -28.48 -29.80 -8.87
C GLN A 26 -28.99 -28.39 -9.16
N SER A 27 -29.08 -27.56 -8.12
CA SER A 27 -29.30 -26.13 -8.26
C SER A 27 -28.10 -25.56 -9.00
N ILE A 28 -28.20 -25.45 -10.32
CA ILE A 28 -27.30 -24.63 -11.10
C ILE A 28 -27.71 -23.20 -10.78
N ALA A 29 -27.08 -22.60 -9.77
CA ALA A 29 -27.06 -21.15 -9.65
C ALA A 29 -26.58 -20.61 -11.00
N ALA A 30 -27.43 -19.82 -11.68
CA ALA A 30 -27.14 -19.32 -13.01
C ALA A 30 -25.96 -18.34 -12.92
N GLU A 31 -24.72 -18.83 -13.01
CA GLU A 31 -23.53 -17.99 -13.01
C GLU A 31 -23.54 -17.10 -14.26
N LYS A 32 -23.51 -15.78 -14.05
CA LYS A 32 -23.24 -14.83 -15.13
C LYS A 32 -21.78 -14.38 -15.02
N ALA A 33 -21.23 -13.88 -16.13
CA ALA A 33 -19.85 -13.42 -16.14
C ALA A 33 -19.70 -12.10 -16.89
N VAL A 34 -18.88 -11.21 -16.31
CA VAL A 34 -18.39 -10.00 -16.97
C VAL A 34 -17.07 -10.33 -17.64
N ARG A 35 -16.94 -10.03 -18.93
CA ARG A 35 -15.76 -10.33 -19.75
C ARG A 35 -15.16 -9.07 -20.33
N GLY A 36 -13.85 -9.09 -20.52
CA GLY A 36 -13.17 -7.96 -21.09
C GLY A 36 -11.67 -8.12 -21.18
N GLU A 37 -11.01 -7.01 -21.46
CA GLU A 37 -9.57 -6.91 -21.59
C GLU A 37 -9.02 -5.75 -20.76
N VAL A 38 -7.80 -5.96 -20.26
CA VAL A 38 -7.01 -4.94 -19.59
C VAL A 38 -5.87 -4.51 -20.51
N ILE A 39 -5.71 -3.20 -20.68
CA ILE A 39 -4.68 -2.56 -21.49
C ILE A 39 -3.95 -1.48 -20.69
N TYR A 40 -2.71 -1.15 -21.05
CA TYR A 40 -1.98 0.02 -20.57
C TYR A 40 -1.23 0.66 -21.74
N ARG A 41 -0.79 1.92 -21.59
CA ARG A 41 -0.26 2.74 -22.70
C ARG A 41 1.22 2.51 -22.96
N GLU A 42 1.96 2.14 -21.92
CA GLU A 42 3.39 1.98 -21.92
C GLU A 42 3.79 0.77 -22.77
N ARG A 43 4.80 0.91 -23.61
CA ARG A 43 5.31 -0.19 -24.45
C ARG A 43 6.34 -1.01 -23.69
N ILE A 44 5.93 -1.55 -22.54
CA ILE A 44 6.78 -2.39 -21.69
C ILE A 44 6.19 -3.80 -21.56
N ALA A 45 7.04 -4.80 -21.48
CA ALA A 45 6.63 -6.17 -21.14
C ALA A 45 6.35 -6.25 -19.64
N LEU A 46 5.33 -7.03 -19.26
CA LEU A 46 5.09 -7.34 -17.85
C LEU A 46 6.14 -8.35 -17.36
N PRO A 47 6.71 -8.15 -16.16
CA PRO A 47 7.55 -9.15 -15.52
C PRO A 47 6.82 -10.50 -15.37
N PRO A 48 7.54 -11.63 -15.36
CA PRO A 48 6.92 -12.94 -15.22
C PRO A 48 6.27 -13.17 -13.84
N SER A 49 6.65 -12.40 -12.82
CA SER A 49 6.00 -12.41 -11.50
C SER A 49 4.77 -11.49 -11.40
N ALA A 50 4.34 -10.88 -12.51
CA ALA A 50 3.17 -10.03 -12.53
C ALA A 50 1.87 -10.82 -12.26
N VAL A 51 1.00 -10.23 -11.45
CA VAL A 51 -0.33 -10.75 -11.13
C VAL A 51 -1.35 -9.65 -11.33
N LEU A 52 -2.28 -9.87 -12.26
CA LEU A 52 -3.46 -9.04 -12.48
C LEU A 52 -4.58 -9.51 -11.54
N SER A 53 -5.18 -8.59 -10.78
CA SER A 53 -6.46 -8.79 -10.09
C SER A 53 -7.49 -7.84 -10.70
N VAL A 54 -8.64 -8.39 -11.10
CA VAL A 54 -9.80 -7.65 -11.61
C VAL A 54 -10.98 -7.94 -10.69
N GLN A 55 -11.66 -6.89 -10.24
CA GLN A 55 -12.76 -6.98 -9.29
C GLN A 55 -14.00 -6.30 -9.86
N LEU A 56 -15.15 -6.96 -9.72
CA LEU A 56 -16.47 -6.36 -9.86
C LEU A 56 -16.95 -5.95 -8.47
N ALA A 57 -17.27 -4.68 -8.28
CA ALA A 57 -17.66 -4.15 -6.98
C ALA A 57 -18.94 -3.29 -7.04
N ASP A 58 -19.73 -3.34 -5.97
CA ASP A 58 -20.81 -2.41 -5.68
C ASP A 58 -20.21 -1.13 -5.09
N VAL A 59 -20.34 -0.02 -5.83
CA VAL A 59 -19.77 1.29 -5.54
C VAL A 59 -20.86 2.34 -5.31
N SER A 60 -22.04 1.90 -4.88
CA SER A 60 -23.20 2.76 -4.62
C SER A 60 -22.97 3.72 -3.47
N LEU A 61 -22.10 3.36 -2.52
CA LEU A 61 -21.68 4.22 -1.43
C LEU A 61 -20.34 4.87 -1.78
N ALA A 62 -20.32 6.21 -1.82
CA ALA A 62 -19.13 6.96 -2.20
C ALA A 62 -18.01 6.90 -1.14
N ASP A 63 -18.38 6.83 0.14
CA ASP A 63 -17.46 6.98 1.28
C ASP A 63 -17.27 5.70 2.09
N ALA A 64 -17.66 4.55 1.53
CA ALA A 64 -17.50 3.25 2.16
C ALA A 64 -16.63 2.34 1.29
N PRO A 65 -15.89 1.38 1.89
CA PRO A 65 -15.24 0.33 1.12
C PRO A 65 -16.25 -0.37 0.21
N ALA A 66 -15.91 -0.48 -1.07
CA ALA A 66 -16.79 -1.11 -2.05
C ALA A 66 -16.98 -2.60 -1.72
N ARG A 67 -18.21 -3.10 -1.85
CA ARG A 67 -18.49 -4.51 -1.64
C ARG A 67 -18.09 -5.29 -2.89
N ILE A 68 -17.13 -6.21 -2.75
CA ILE A 68 -16.69 -7.07 -3.86
C ILE A 68 -17.77 -8.10 -4.16
N ILE A 69 -18.20 -8.14 -5.42
CA ILE A 69 -19.21 -9.07 -5.95
C ILE A 69 -18.54 -10.28 -6.59
N GLY A 70 -17.41 -10.05 -7.26
CA GLY A 70 -16.59 -11.09 -7.87
C GLY A 70 -15.18 -10.60 -8.08
N GLU A 71 -14.23 -11.52 -8.08
CA GLU A 71 -12.82 -11.24 -8.31
C GLU A 71 -12.22 -12.33 -9.20
N GLN A 72 -11.34 -11.92 -10.10
CA GLN A 72 -10.54 -12.80 -10.92
C GLN A 72 -9.07 -12.42 -10.81
N THR A 73 -8.22 -13.42 -10.59
CA THR A 73 -6.76 -13.26 -10.64
C THR A 73 -6.19 -13.96 -11.88
N VAL A 74 -5.31 -13.26 -12.60
CA VAL A 74 -4.68 -13.75 -13.84
C VAL A 74 -3.17 -13.53 -13.75
N LYS A 75 -2.38 -14.54 -14.11
CA LYS A 75 -0.94 -14.39 -14.35
C LYS A 75 -0.73 -14.03 -15.83
N PRO A 76 -0.38 -12.77 -16.16
CA PRO A 76 -0.30 -12.34 -17.55
C PRO A 76 0.84 -13.04 -18.29
N GLY A 77 0.64 -13.38 -19.56
CA GLY A 77 1.67 -13.96 -20.44
C GLY A 77 2.75 -12.96 -20.90
N GLY A 78 2.98 -11.88 -20.16
CA GLY A 78 4.00 -10.87 -20.44
C GLY A 78 3.58 -9.72 -21.37
N GLN A 79 2.44 -9.80 -22.06
CA GLN A 79 1.97 -8.77 -22.99
C GLN A 79 0.48 -8.45 -22.79
N VAL A 80 0.10 -7.22 -23.14
CA VAL A 80 -1.29 -6.75 -23.27
C VAL A 80 -1.78 -6.89 -24.72
N PRO A 81 -3.11 -7.00 -24.96
CA PRO A 81 -4.20 -7.01 -23.98
C PRO A 81 -4.26 -8.29 -23.14
N ILE A 82 -4.71 -8.16 -21.88
CA ILE A 82 -4.88 -9.29 -20.96
C ILE A 82 -6.38 -9.54 -20.78
N SER A 83 -6.89 -10.66 -21.26
CA SER A 83 -8.30 -11.03 -21.12
C SER A 83 -8.63 -11.44 -19.69
N PHE A 84 -9.83 -11.11 -19.23
CA PHE A 84 -10.37 -11.54 -17.94
C PHE A 84 -11.83 -11.99 -18.07
N GLU A 85 -12.25 -12.83 -17.12
CA GLU A 85 -13.64 -13.25 -16.93
C GLU A 85 -13.93 -13.30 -15.44
N ILE A 86 -14.87 -12.47 -14.97
CA ILE A 86 -15.31 -12.44 -13.58
C ILE A 86 -16.69 -13.09 -13.51
N LYS A 87 -16.76 -14.25 -12.88
CA LYS A 87 -18.02 -14.93 -12.59
C LYS A 87 -18.67 -14.35 -11.33
N PHE A 88 -19.99 -14.23 -11.34
CA PHE A 88 -20.77 -13.75 -10.20
C PHE A 88 -22.20 -14.34 -10.20
N ASP A 89 -22.85 -14.29 -9.04
CA ASP A 89 -24.27 -14.63 -8.90
C ASP A 89 -25.13 -13.41 -9.29
N PRO A 90 -25.96 -13.47 -10.35
CA PRO A 90 -26.79 -12.36 -10.77
C PRO A 90 -27.85 -11.95 -9.74
N SER A 91 -28.20 -12.82 -8.77
CA SER A 91 -29.17 -12.52 -7.72
C SER A 91 -28.74 -11.36 -6.79
N VAL A 92 -27.42 -11.11 -6.71
CA VAL A 92 -26.85 -10.06 -5.87
C VAL A 92 -26.91 -8.67 -6.53
N ILE A 93 -27.26 -8.61 -7.83
CA ILE A 93 -27.33 -7.38 -8.61
C ILE A 93 -28.71 -6.74 -8.46
N ARG A 94 -28.72 -5.54 -7.87
CA ARG A 94 -29.89 -4.70 -7.65
C ARG A 94 -29.95 -3.52 -8.63
N PRO A 95 -31.12 -3.21 -9.24
CA PRO A 95 -31.24 -2.14 -10.26
C PRO A 95 -30.93 -0.71 -9.80
N GLN A 96 -31.08 -0.42 -8.50
CA GLN A 96 -30.83 0.93 -7.94
C GLN A 96 -29.37 1.15 -7.51
N MET A 97 -28.53 0.13 -7.64
CA MET A 97 -27.14 0.16 -7.21
C MET A 97 -26.21 0.43 -8.41
N THR A 98 -25.03 0.95 -8.13
CA THR A 98 -23.99 1.21 -9.14
C THR A 98 -22.85 0.21 -8.99
N TYR A 99 -22.47 -0.41 -10.09
CA TYR A 99 -21.35 -1.36 -10.13
C TYR A 99 -20.20 -0.82 -10.95
N ALA A 100 -18.99 -1.17 -10.57
CA ALA A 100 -17.79 -0.81 -11.32
C ALA A 100 -16.77 -1.93 -11.33
N LEU A 101 -16.00 -1.95 -12.42
CA LEU A 101 -14.80 -2.76 -12.53
C LEU A 101 -13.59 -1.98 -12.00
N GLN A 102 -12.72 -2.69 -11.30
CA GLN A 102 -11.44 -2.21 -10.83
C GLN A 102 -10.38 -3.24 -11.19
N ALA A 103 -9.22 -2.77 -11.62
CA ALA A 103 -8.13 -3.66 -11.99
C ALA A 103 -6.79 -3.12 -11.49
N ARG A 104 -5.92 -4.04 -11.10
CA ARG A 104 -4.56 -3.74 -10.66
C ARG A 104 -3.59 -4.84 -11.05
N ILE A 105 -2.36 -4.46 -11.37
CA ILE A 105 -1.26 -5.39 -11.57
C ILE A 105 -0.25 -5.18 -10.45
N THR A 106 0.11 -6.28 -9.78
CA THR A 106 1.18 -6.32 -8.79
C THR A 106 2.36 -7.12 -9.32
N VAL A 107 3.57 -6.76 -8.92
CA VAL A 107 4.82 -7.50 -9.19
C VAL A 107 5.52 -7.67 -7.86
N ASP A 108 5.80 -8.92 -7.48
CA ASP A 108 6.40 -9.27 -6.19
C ASP A 108 5.63 -8.65 -4.99
N GLY A 109 4.31 -8.58 -5.10
CA GLY A 109 3.41 -7.99 -4.09
C GLY A 109 3.31 -6.45 -4.12
N LYS A 110 4.11 -5.76 -4.93
CA LYS A 110 4.07 -4.30 -5.09
C LYS A 110 3.14 -3.88 -6.23
N LEU A 111 2.26 -2.91 -5.98
CA LEU A 111 1.38 -2.36 -7.01
C LEU A 111 2.18 -1.64 -8.10
N MET A 112 1.99 -2.03 -9.35
CA MET A 112 2.68 -1.48 -10.52
C MET A 112 1.74 -0.74 -11.48
N PHE A 113 0.51 -1.25 -11.67
CA PHE A 113 -0.52 -0.60 -12.48
C PHE A 113 -1.87 -0.63 -11.78
N ILE A 114 -2.69 0.39 -11.99
CA ILE A 114 -4.04 0.49 -11.43
C ILE A 114 -4.99 1.21 -12.41
N SER A 115 -6.28 0.83 -12.38
CA SER A 115 -7.34 1.61 -13.03
C SER A 115 -7.59 2.90 -12.24
N ASP A 116 -7.34 4.06 -12.83
CA ASP A 116 -7.49 5.36 -12.16
C ASP A 116 -8.83 6.05 -12.44
N VAL A 117 -9.58 5.54 -13.42
CA VAL A 117 -10.93 5.99 -13.75
C VAL A 117 -11.95 4.98 -13.21
N ARG A 118 -13.09 5.47 -12.73
CA ARG A 118 -14.23 4.61 -12.35
C ARG A 118 -14.84 4.01 -13.62
N HIS A 119 -14.63 2.71 -13.83
CA HIS A 119 -15.21 1.96 -14.95
C HIS A 119 -16.57 1.40 -14.51
N GLN A 120 -17.62 2.21 -14.57
CA GLN A 120 -18.98 1.75 -14.26
C GLN A 120 -19.49 0.78 -15.33
N VAL A 121 -20.19 -0.27 -14.91
CA VAL A 121 -20.74 -1.30 -15.81
C VAL A 121 -22.12 -1.74 -15.34
N ASP A 122 -22.95 -2.20 -16.27
CA ASP A 122 -24.11 -3.03 -15.96
C ASP A 122 -23.69 -4.52 -16.05
N PRO A 123 -23.53 -5.23 -14.92
CA PRO A 123 -23.05 -6.61 -14.92
C PRO A 123 -24.00 -7.58 -15.61
N LEU A 124 -25.28 -7.22 -15.76
CA LEU A 124 -26.29 -8.06 -16.40
C LEU A 124 -26.27 -7.97 -17.93
N THR A 125 -25.47 -7.07 -18.50
CA THR A 125 -25.24 -7.00 -19.94
C THR A 125 -24.00 -7.80 -20.34
N ASP A 126 -24.05 -8.45 -21.51
CA ASP A 126 -22.92 -9.23 -22.04
C ASP A 126 -21.96 -8.37 -22.89
N ALA A 127 -21.94 -7.05 -22.65
CA ALA A 127 -21.07 -6.13 -23.38
C ALA A 127 -19.60 -6.32 -22.97
N PRO A 128 -18.66 -6.48 -23.93
CA PRO A 128 -17.25 -6.61 -23.61
C PRO A 128 -16.73 -5.31 -23.00
N GLN A 129 -15.92 -5.45 -21.95
CA GLN A 129 -15.34 -4.33 -21.22
C GLN A 129 -13.87 -4.13 -21.56
N THR A 130 -13.41 -2.89 -21.59
CA THR A 130 -11.98 -2.58 -21.74
C THR A 130 -11.57 -1.65 -20.61
N ILE A 131 -10.58 -2.08 -19.81
CA ILE A 131 -10.05 -1.29 -18.70
C ILE A 131 -8.66 -0.80 -19.07
N MET A 132 -8.48 0.52 -19.10
CA MET A 132 -7.17 1.13 -19.23
C MET A 132 -6.54 1.28 -17.84
N LEU A 133 -5.38 0.66 -17.64
CA LEU A 133 -4.56 0.91 -16.47
C LEU A 133 -3.59 2.04 -16.73
N LYS A 134 -3.22 2.72 -15.64
CA LYS A 134 -2.07 3.59 -15.60
C LYS A 134 -1.01 2.97 -14.72
N MET A 135 0.25 3.18 -15.09
CA MET A 135 1.35 2.87 -14.20
C MET A 135 1.17 3.68 -12.92
N VAL A 136 1.30 3.01 -11.78
CA VAL A 136 1.47 3.72 -10.52
C VAL A 136 2.82 4.40 -10.65
N ALA A 137 2.79 5.72 -10.87
CA ALA A 137 3.92 6.55 -10.52
C ALA A 137 4.21 6.17 -9.08
N SER A 138 5.37 5.54 -8.83
CA SER A 138 5.87 5.48 -7.47
C SER A 138 5.73 6.91 -6.98
N SER A 139 4.97 7.10 -5.91
CA SER A 139 4.98 8.37 -5.20
C SER A 139 6.37 8.53 -4.60
N SER A 140 7.39 8.69 -5.43
CA SER A 140 8.36 9.72 -5.22
C SER A 140 7.60 11.02 -5.45
N GLU A 141 6.76 11.38 -4.47
CA GLU A 141 6.77 12.77 -4.03
C GLU A 141 8.26 13.15 -4.02
N PRO A 142 8.68 14.18 -4.79
CA PRO A 142 10.08 14.46 -4.96
C PRO A 142 10.66 14.52 -3.56
N ALA A 143 11.52 13.55 -3.23
CA ALA A 143 12.14 13.51 -1.93
C ALA A 143 12.88 14.83 -1.85
N VAL A 144 12.30 15.80 -1.14
CA VAL A 144 12.92 17.10 -0.97
C VAL A 144 14.24 16.76 -0.30
N SER A 145 15.29 16.91 -1.09
CA SER A 145 16.58 16.37 -0.73
C SER A 145 17.03 17.06 0.54
N VAL A 146 17.44 16.28 1.54
CA VAL A 146 18.09 16.85 2.72
C VAL A 146 19.39 17.55 2.30
N PHE A 147 19.97 17.15 1.16
CA PHE A 147 21.21 17.71 0.61
C PHE A 147 21.02 19.08 -0.03
N GLY A 148 22.07 19.91 0.08
CA GLY A 148 22.17 21.18 -0.63
C GLY A 148 21.21 22.27 -0.13
N GLN A 149 20.40 21.97 0.89
CA GLN A 149 19.46 22.89 1.52
C GLN A 149 20.03 23.42 2.84
N LEU A 150 19.76 24.69 3.12
CA LEU A 150 20.02 25.29 4.42
C LEU A 150 18.75 25.16 5.27
N TRP A 151 18.89 24.48 6.41
CA TRP A 151 17.82 24.24 7.37
C TRP A 151 18.02 25.14 8.59
N VAL A 152 16.95 25.71 9.12
CA VAL A 152 16.94 26.48 10.37
C VAL A 152 16.34 25.62 11.46
N VAL A 153 17.04 25.50 12.60
CA VAL A 153 16.61 24.71 13.75
C VAL A 153 15.39 25.38 14.40
N ASP A 154 14.30 24.62 14.54
CA ASP A 154 13.08 25.04 15.23
C ASP A 154 12.87 24.29 16.56
N TYR A 155 13.48 23.12 16.73
CA TYR A 155 13.34 22.30 17.94
C TYR A 155 14.56 21.41 18.17
N VAL A 156 14.94 21.28 19.45
CA VAL A 156 15.99 20.37 19.93
C VAL A 156 15.48 19.60 21.15
N ASP A 157 15.60 18.28 21.14
CA ASP A 157 15.27 17.43 22.30
C ASP A 157 16.08 17.85 23.54
N GLY A 158 15.41 17.94 24.68
CA GLY A 158 15.99 18.44 25.93
C GLY A 158 16.00 19.97 26.09
N ILE A 159 15.75 20.76 25.04
CA ILE A 159 15.59 22.23 25.13
C ILE A 159 14.17 22.67 24.83
N GLY A 160 13.57 22.15 23.75
CA GLY A 160 12.27 22.59 23.26
C GLY A 160 12.38 23.41 21.97
N ALA A 161 11.41 24.31 21.77
CA ALA A 161 11.35 25.14 20.57
C ALA A 161 12.42 26.25 20.63
N ILE A 162 13.20 26.39 19.56
CA ILE A 162 14.25 27.41 19.42
C ILE A 162 13.77 28.47 18.44
N THR A 163 13.77 29.74 18.86
CA THR A 163 13.41 30.88 17.99
C THR A 163 14.57 31.85 17.81
N ALA A 164 15.43 31.98 18.82
CA ALA A 164 16.68 32.72 18.77
C ALA A 164 17.63 32.22 19.89
N PRO A 165 18.96 32.27 19.69
CA PRO A 165 19.65 32.60 18.44
C PRO A 165 19.44 31.53 17.37
N GLN A 166 19.37 31.94 16.09
CA GLN A 166 19.08 31.02 15.00
C GLN A 166 20.27 30.10 14.72
N ALA A 167 20.06 28.80 14.94
CA ALA A 167 20.97 27.76 14.50
C ALA A 167 20.56 27.22 13.12
N THR A 168 21.55 26.79 12.35
CA THR A 168 21.39 26.26 11.00
C THR A 168 22.06 24.91 10.85
N PHE A 169 21.59 24.14 9.87
CA PHE A 169 22.11 22.84 9.51
C PHE A 169 22.08 22.69 7.99
N ARG A 170 23.13 22.11 7.43
CA ARG A 170 23.22 21.71 6.04
C ARG A 170 23.95 20.38 5.94
N VAL A 171 23.61 19.61 4.92
CA VAL A 171 24.32 18.40 4.54
C VAL A 171 24.61 18.43 3.04
N SER A 172 25.78 17.96 2.63
CA SER A 172 26.20 17.84 1.24
C SER A 172 26.27 16.38 0.82
N GLU A 173 26.12 16.13 -0.48
CA GLU A 173 26.26 14.80 -1.07
C GLU A 173 27.68 14.22 -0.89
N ALA A 174 28.68 15.09 -0.68
CA ALA A 174 30.05 14.70 -0.39
C ALA A 174 30.26 14.20 1.07
N GLY A 175 29.18 14.01 1.83
CA GLY A 175 29.21 13.47 3.19
C GLY A 175 29.65 14.48 4.26
N LYS A 176 29.54 15.78 3.98
CA LYS A 176 29.83 16.84 4.96
C LYS A 176 28.53 17.41 5.50
N ALA A 177 28.46 17.61 6.81
CA ALA A 177 27.41 18.36 7.47
C ALA A 177 27.98 19.51 8.30
N GLY A 178 27.13 20.45 8.69
CA GLY A 178 27.52 21.54 9.56
C GLY A 178 26.59 22.73 9.45
N GLY A 179 26.98 23.83 10.06
CA GLY A 179 26.20 25.07 10.06
C GLY A 179 26.69 26.04 11.12
N ARG A 180 25.86 27.02 11.43
CA ARG A 180 26.04 27.91 12.57
C ARG A 180 25.16 27.41 13.72
N GLY A 181 25.77 27.06 14.84
CA GLY A 181 25.07 26.78 16.09
C GLY A 181 24.65 28.08 16.79
N PRO A 182 24.05 27.98 17.99
CA PRO A 182 23.67 29.13 18.81
C PRO A 182 24.84 30.09 19.12
N CYS A 183 26.05 29.56 19.30
CA CYS A 183 27.25 30.35 19.61
C CYS A 183 28.31 30.24 18.50
N ASN A 184 28.64 29.01 18.12
CA ASN A 184 29.80 28.66 17.30
C ASN A 184 29.41 28.22 15.90
N THR A 185 30.36 28.28 14.98
CA THR A 185 30.22 27.54 13.72
C THR A 185 30.68 26.11 13.96
N TYR A 186 30.00 25.14 13.36
CA TYR A 186 30.29 23.72 13.53
C TYR A 186 30.33 22.99 12.19
N PHE A 187 31.03 21.87 12.20
CA PHE A 187 31.18 20.93 11.10
C PHE A 187 31.03 19.51 11.62
N ALA A 188 30.63 18.60 10.74
CA ALA A 188 30.45 17.19 11.02
C ALA A 188 30.58 16.37 9.73
N THR A 189 30.71 15.07 9.88
CA THR A 189 30.53 14.09 8.80
C THR A 189 29.09 13.62 8.81
N ALA A 190 28.48 13.43 7.63
CA ALA A 190 27.16 12.84 7.50
C ALA A 190 27.17 11.70 6.49
N LYS A 191 26.60 10.56 6.88
CA LYS A 191 26.33 9.43 5.99
C LYS A 191 24.83 9.30 5.83
N VAL A 192 24.35 9.42 4.59
CA VAL A 192 22.93 9.34 4.25
C VAL A 192 22.75 8.18 3.27
N ASP A 193 21.82 7.28 3.60
CA ASP A 193 21.47 6.12 2.76
C ASP A 193 19.95 5.92 2.82
N GLY A 194 19.25 6.24 1.72
CA GLY A 194 17.80 6.33 1.69
C GLY A 194 17.28 7.33 2.73
N GLN A 195 16.54 6.85 3.74
CA GLN A 195 16.02 7.64 4.86
C GLN A 195 16.88 7.54 6.13
N ALA A 196 17.94 6.74 6.11
CA ALA A 196 18.89 6.67 7.22
C ALA A 196 19.86 7.84 7.15
N ILE A 197 20.16 8.43 8.31
CA ILE A 197 21.19 9.46 8.45
C ILE A 197 22.01 9.15 9.71
N ALA A 198 23.33 9.21 9.59
CA ALA A 198 24.25 9.14 10.70
C ALA A 198 25.17 10.36 10.66
N ILE A 199 25.33 11.03 11.80
CA ILE A 199 26.20 12.20 11.94
C ILE A 199 27.32 11.86 12.92
N SER A 200 28.56 12.10 12.51
CA SER A 200 29.76 11.83 13.29
C SER A 200 30.76 12.98 13.20
N ASP A 201 31.85 12.88 13.95
CA ASP A 201 32.99 13.82 13.89
C ASP A 201 32.57 15.29 14.06
N ILE A 202 31.63 15.54 14.97
CA ILE A 202 31.11 16.87 15.24
C ILE A 202 32.21 17.69 15.93
N GLY A 203 32.59 18.79 15.29
CA GLY A 203 33.53 19.77 15.81
C GLY A 203 33.00 21.20 15.67
N SER A 204 33.43 22.10 16.55
CA SER A 204 33.02 23.50 16.53
C SER A 204 34.18 24.44 16.86
N THR A 205 33.97 25.73 16.61
CA THR A 205 34.84 26.78 17.16
C THR A 205 34.63 26.92 18.68
N TYR A 206 35.52 27.66 19.36
CA TYR A 206 35.49 27.89 20.82
C TYR A 206 35.29 29.37 21.17
N MET A 207 34.24 29.99 20.64
CA MET A 207 33.76 31.28 21.13
C MET A 207 33.05 31.10 22.47
N ALA A 208 33.24 32.04 23.40
CA ALA A 208 32.53 32.06 24.66
C ALA A 208 31.24 32.89 24.50
N CYS A 209 30.09 32.24 24.69
CA CYS A 209 28.78 32.89 24.79
C CYS A 209 28.20 32.74 26.20
N ALA A 210 27.00 33.27 26.42
CA ALA A 210 26.29 33.08 27.69
C ALA A 210 26.06 31.58 27.99
N PRO A 211 26.08 31.15 29.27
CA PRO A 211 25.98 29.73 29.64
C PRO A 211 24.78 29.00 29.06
N GLU A 212 23.63 29.65 28.97
CA GLU A 212 22.40 29.13 28.38
C GLU A 212 22.56 28.83 26.89
N VAL A 213 23.19 29.73 26.13
CA VAL A 213 23.47 29.55 24.69
C VAL A 213 24.45 28.39 24.47
N MET A 214 25.44 28.25 25.36
CA MET A 214 26.38 27.13 25.32
C MET A 214 25.69 25.79 25.64
N ALA A 215 24.70 25.79 26.53
CA ALA A 215 23.91 24.60 26.84
C ALA A 215 23.01 24.18 25.66
N GLU A 216 22.38 25.13 24.98
CA GLU A 216 21.63 24.89 23.74
C GLU A 216 22.52 24.30 22.63
N GLU A 217 23.72 24.86 22.46
CA GLU A 217 24.69 24.36 21.49
C GLU A 217 25.11 22.92 21.78
N LYS A 218 25.38 22.61 23.05
CA LYS A 218 25.67 21.24 23.47
C LYS A 218 24.50 20.30 23.19
N ALA A 219 23.27 20.70 23.50
CA ALA A 219 22.08 19.88 23.27
C ALA A 219 21.88 19.60 21.77
N LEU A 220 22.12 20.59 20.90
CA LEU A 220 22.08 20.42 19.45
C LEU A 220 23.09 19.35 19.00
N PHE A 221 24.33 19.41 19.47
CA PHE A 221 25.36 18.44 19.09
C PHE A 221 25.07 17.04 19.64
N ASP A 222 24.59 16.94 20.88
CA ASP A 222 24.19 15.67 21.49
C ASP A 222 23.01 15.03 20.73
N ALA A 223 22.08 15.83 20.22
CA ALA A 223 20.98 15.36 19.38
C ALA A 223 21.44 14.93 17.99
N LEU A 224 22.31 15.72 17.33
CA LEU A 224 22.89 15.36 16.03
C LEU A 224 23.66 14.02 16.11
N ALA A 225 24.42 13.80 17.18
CA ALA A 225 25.15 12.54 17.40
C ALA A 225 24.25 11.31 17.57
N LYS A 226 22.96 11.50 17.89
CA LYS A 226 21.96 10.43 18.05
C LYS A 226 21.13 10.19 16.79
N ALA A 227 21.33 10.97 15.74
CA ALA A 227 20.60 10.85 14.48
C ALA A 227 20.67 9.43 13.92
N ALA A 228 19.52 8.88 13.51
CA ALA A 228 19.40 7.56 12.92
C ALA A 228 18.59 7.57 11.62
N SER A 229 17.52 8.37 11.57
CA SER A 229 16.69 8.54 10.38
C SER A 229 16.24 9.98 10.22
N TYR A 230 15.82 10.34 9.02
CA TYR A 230 15.25 11.66 8.74
C TYR A 230 14.03 11.57 7.84
N LYS A 231 13.22 12.63 7.89
CA LYS A 231 12.06 12.83 7.04
C LYS A 231 12.02 14.28 6.58
N VAL A 232 11.78 14.50 5.29
CA VAL A 232 11.53 15.83 4.74
C VAL A 232 10.13 15.87 4.16
N GLU A 233 9.27 16.74 4.70
CA GLU A 233 7.89 16.93 4.25
C GLU A 233 7.48 18.40 4.40
N ALA A 234 6.79 18.94 3.39
CA ALA A 234 6.22 20.29 3.42
C ALA A 234 7.20 21.39 3.90
N GLY A 235 8.46 21.33 3.46
CA GLY A 235 9.50 22.30 3.83
C GLY A 235 10.04 22.17 5.26
N LYS A 236 9.76 21.05 5.93
CA LYS A 236 10.30 20.72 7.26
C LYS A 236 11.20 19.49 7.17
N LEU A 237 12.29 19.53 7.91
CA LEU A 237 13.17 18.38 8.15
C LEU A 237 12.96 17.93 9.60
N ALA A 238 12.70 16.65 9.80
CA ALA A 238 12.69 16.01 11.11
C ALA A 238 13.79 14.95 11.15
N ILE A 239 14.61 14.95 12.20
CA ILE A 239 15.60 13.89 12.45
C ILE A 239 15.17 13.13 13.70
N SER A 240 15.18 11.81 13.59
CA SER A 240 14.78 10.90 14.66
C SER A 240 15.97 10.08 15.18
N GLY A 241 15.91 9.75 16.46
CA GLY A 241 16.84 8.84 17.11
C GLY A 241 16.57 7.38 16.77
N LYS A 242 17.43 6.48 17.28
CA LYS A 242 17.28 5.02 17.10
C LYS A 242 15.99 4.45 17.70
N ASP A 243 15.40 5.15 18.67
CA ASP A 243 14.13 4.83 19.30
C ASP A 243 12.91 5.31 18.49
N GLY A 244 13.14 5.95 17.32
CA GLY A 244 12.10 6.48 16.45
C GLY A 244 11.48 7.80 16.94
N ARG A 245 11.96 8.38 18.05
CA ARG A 245 11.48 9.68 18.52
C ARG A 245 12.16 10.80 17.73
N GLU A 246 11.37 11.82 17.39
CA GLU A 246 11.90 13.07 16.81
C GLU A 246 12.79 13.76 17.85
N ILE A 247 14.05 13.99 17.49
CA ILE A 247 15.04 14.63 18.37
C ILE A 247 15.44 16.03 17.88
N LEU A 248 15.23 16.30 16.59
CA LEU A 248 15.47 17.60 15.98
C LEU A 248 14.39 17.90 14.94
N ARG A 249 13.96 19.16 14.89
CA ARG A 249 13.09 19.67 13.84
C ARG A 249 13.66 20.95 13.27
N PHE A 250 13.52 21.08 11.96
CA PHE A 250 13.99 22.21 11.20
C PHE A 250 12.93 22.63 10.18
N ARG A 251 13.06 23.87 9.72
CA ARG A 251 12.37 24.42 8.56
C ARG A 251 13.36 24.86 7.50
N ALA A 252 12.96 24.84 6.24
CA ALA A 252 13.78 25.38 5.16
C ALA A 252 14.08 26.87 5.43
N ALA A 253 15.34 27.28 5.26
CA ALA A 253 15.68 28.69 5.17
C ALA A 253 14.99 29.26 3.93
N SER A 254 14.15 30.27 4.12
CA SER A 254 13.44 30.98 3.05
C SER A 254 14.40 31.83 2.21
#